data_AF-A0A926J899-F1
#
_entry.id   AF-A0A926J899-F1
#
_cell.length_a   1.000
_cell.length_b   1.000
_cell.length_c   1.000
_cell.angle_alpha   90.00
_cell.angle_beta   90.00
_cell.angle_gamma   90.00
#
_symmetry.space_group_name_H-M   'P 1'
#
loop_
_entity.id
_entity.type
_entity.pdbx_description
1 polymer ?
#
loop_
_entity_poly.entity_id
_entity_poly.type
_entity_poly.pdbx_seq_one_letter_code
_entity_poly.pdbx_strand_id
1 'polypeptide(L)'
;MGVKRKAGWLLVASTALSAGIFAAPQAVADPADCNGFKPTITLSSDARLSAGITAFCSVDRSRYYRGEIKWDKNFAPDPLTSSYTDHDYDAYDAGHRTCDNQNTRKYYSRGFFTSGSDYHDSTHRDLTVGC
;
A
#
# COMPACT_ATOMS: atom_id res chain seq x y z
N MET A 1 -2.75 66.71 -49.31
CA MET A 1 -2.93 67.17 -47.91
C MET A 1 -3.20 65.94 -47.06
N GLY A 2 -2.19 65.40 -46.37
CA GLY A 2 -2.17 65.29 -44.89
C GLY A 2 -2.87 63.98 -44.45
N VAL A 3 -2.32 63.04 -43.68
CA VAL A 3 -1.45 63.14 -42.50
C VAL A 3 -0.73 61.78 -42.29
N LYS A 4 0.53 61.81 -41.83
CA LYS A 4 1.35 60.66 -41.37
C LYS A 4 0.95 60.22 -39.96
N ARG A 5 1.12 58.92 -39.61
CA ARG A 5 1.53 58.35 -38.29
C ARG A 5 1.62 56.82 -38.43
N LYS A 6 2.80 56.21 -38.57
CA LYS A 6 3.77 55.72 -37.56
C LYS A 6 3.25 54.61 -36.61
N ALA A 7 3.94 53.46 -36.75
CA ALA A 7 4.48 52.59 -35.71
C ALA A 7 3.53 51.72 -34.86
N GLY A 8 3.95 50.48 -34.64
CA GLY A 8 3.50 49.70 -33.49
C GLY A 8 3.61 48.20 -33.68
N TRP A 9 4.81 47.67 -33.47
CA TRP A 9 5.05 46.23 -33.30
C TRP A 9 4.34 45.72 -32.05
N LEU A 10 3.87 44.47 -32.05
CA LEU A 10 4.16 43.47 -31.01
C LEU A 10 3.47 42.14 -31.33
N LEU A 11 4.29 41.17 -31.73
CA LEU A 11 4.02 39.74 -31.63
C LEU A 11 3.84 39.39 -30.14
N VAL A 12 2.71 38.79 -29.79
CA VAL A 12 2.57 38.03 -28.53
C VAL A 12 2.28 36.59 -28.94
N ALA A 13 3.33 35.78 -28.98
CA ALA A 13 3.22 34.34 -29.11
C ALA A 13 2.87 33.76 -27.74
N SER A 14 1.59 33.42 -27.54
CA SER A 14 1.11 32.77 -26.33
C SER A 14 1.48 31.29 -26.37
N THR A 15 2.63 30.92 -25.80
CA THR A 15 2.92 29.51 -25.46
C THR A 15 2.03 29.12 -24.28
N ALA A 16 0.88 28.52 -24.58
CA ALA A 16 0.06 27.83 -23.60
C ALA A 16 0.82 26.56 -23.15
N LEU A 17 1.60 26.67 -22.07
CA LEU A 17 2.05 25.50 -21.33
C LEU A 17 0.83 24.92 -20.61
N SER A 18 0.21 23.90 -21.20
CA SER A 18 -0.75 23.06 -20.52
C SER A 18 -0.01 22.29 -19.42
N ALA A 19 0.05 22.87 -18.23
CA ALA A 19 0.43 22.17 -17.02
C ALA A 19 -0.66 21.14 -16.72
N GLY A 20 -0.49 19.93 -17.26
CA GLY A 20 -1.25 18.76 -16.83
C GLY A 20 -0.97 18.54 -15.34
N ILE A 21 -1.92 18.92 -14.50
CA ILE A 21 -1.90 18.61 -13.08
C ILE A 21 -2.11 17.10 -12.99
N PHE A 22 -1.00 16.34 -12.94
CA PHE A 22 -1.03 15.00 -12.39
C PHE A 22 -1.31 15.18 -10.90
N ALA A 23 -2.59 15.16 -10.52
CA ALA A 23 -2.97 14.96 -9.14
C ALA A 23 -2.42 13.58 -8.76
N ALA A 24 -1.28 13.55 -8.05
CA ALA A 24 -0.85 12.34 -7.38
C ALA A 24 -2.03 11.84 -6.55
N PRO A 25 -2.38 10.54 -6.58
CA PRO A 25 -3.41 10.01 -5.71
C PRO A 25 -3.03 10.41 -4.29
N GLN A 26 -3.91 11.16 -3.64
CA GLN A 26 -3.67 11.51 -2.25
C GLN A 26 -3.53 10.21 -1.49
N ALA A 27 -2.40 10.03 -0.81
CA ALA A 27 -2.21 8.94 0.11
C ALA A 27 -3.32 9.08 1.16
N VAL A 28 -4.40 8.33 1.01
CA VAL A 28 -5.49 8.33 1.98
C VAL A 28 -4.94 7.52 3.14
N ALA A 29 -4.71 8.22 4.24
CA ALA A 29 -4.24 7.61 5.47
C ALA A 29 -5.17 6.45 5.89
N ASP A 30 -4.71 5.61 6.82
CA ASP A 30 -5.61 4.65 7.45
C ASP A 30 -6.93 5.31 7.86
N PRO A 31 -8.08 4.61 7.77
CA PRO A 31 -9.34 5.20 8.20
C PRO A 31 -9.19 5.71 9.64
N ALA A 32 -9.53 6.98 9.88
CA ALA A 32 -9.19 7.69 11.12
C ALA A 32 -9.77 7.05 12.39
N ASP A 33 -10.80 6.22 12.23
CA ASP A 33 -11.44 5.45 13.29
C ASP A 33 -10.80 4.08 13.54
N CYS A 34 -9.80 3.69 12.74
CA CYS A 34 -9.13 2.40 12.80
C CYS A 34 -7.72 2.51 13.42
N ASN A 35 -7.38 1.55 14.26
CA ASN A 35 -6.13 1.46 15.00
C ASN A 35 -5.82 0.00 15.36
N GLY A 36 -4.81 -0.19 16.24
CA GLY A 36 -4.49 -1.51 16.76
C GLY A 36 -3.88 -2.46 15.72
N PHE A 37 -3.28 -1.92 14.66
CA PHE A 37 -2.59 -2.67 13.62
C PHE A 37 -1.45 -3.50 14.23
N LYS A 38 -1.57 -4.83 14.13
CA LYS A 38 -0.58 -5.76 14.71
C LYS A 38 -0.15 -6.83 13.70
N PRO A 39 0.57 -6.45 12.62
CA PRO A 39 1.18 -7.41 11.73
C PRO A 39 2.30 -8.17 12.46
N THR A 40 2.23 -9.49 12.42
CA THR A 40 3.24 -10.41 12.95
C THR A 40 3.54 -11.47 11.91
N ILE A 41 4.77 -11.98 11.92
CA ILE A 41 5.21 -13.08 11.06
C ILE A 41 5.98 -14.09 11.91
N THR A 42 5.63 -15.36 11.75
CA THR A 42 6.30 -16.48 12.42
C THR A 42 6.22 -17.73 11.55
N LEU A 43 6.88 -18.80 11.99
CA LEU A 43 6.63 -20.15 11.49
C LEU A 43 5.60 -20.84 12.39
N SER A 44 4.70 -21.60 11.79
CA SER A 44 3.87 -22.57 12.50
C SER A 44 4.63 -23.86 12.79
N SER A 45 4.05 -24.75 13.58
CA SER A 45 4.67 -26.03 13.98
C SER A 45 4.95 -26.98 12.82
N ASP A 46 4.24 -26.82 11.70
CA ASP A 46 4.44 -27.54 10.43
C ASP A 46 5.35 -26.78 9.45
N ALA A 47 6.14 -25.82 9.95
CA ALA A 47 7.08 -24.99 9.20
C ALA A 47 6.46 -24.07 8.13
N ARG A 48 5.15 -23.87 8.10
CA ARG A 48 4.51 -22.90 7.20
C ARG A 48 4.75 -21.47 7.70
N LEU A 49 4.79 -20.51 6.78
CA LEU A 49 4.68 -19.10 7.15
C LEU A 49 3.31 -18.88 7.79
N SER A 50 3.27 -18.20 8.92
CA SER A 50 2.06 -17.83 9.62
C SER A 50 2.08 -16.34 9.91
N ALA A 51 1.17 -15.61 9.29
CA ALA A 51 0.97 -14.19 9.56
C ALA A 51 -0.23 -13.99 10.48
N GLY A 52 -0.06 -13.17 11.52
CA GLY A 52 -1.18 -12.60 12.28
C GLY A 52 -1.30 -11.14 11.86
N ILE A 53 -2.45 -10.76 11.29
CA ILE A 53 -2.65 -9.43 10.72
C ILE A 53 -4.03 -8.96 11.15
N THR A 54 -4.08 -8.17 12.22
CA THR A 54 -5.34 -7.67 12.78
C THR A 54 -5.41 -6.15 12.75
N ALA A 55 -6.63 -5.63 12.72
CA ALA A 55 -6.96 -4.23 12.89
C ALA A 55 -8.31 -4.09 13.60
N PHE A 56 -8.51 -2.97 14.28
CA PHE A 56 -9.76 -2.66 14.97
C PHE A 56 -10.21 -1.25 14.58
N CYS A 57 -11.50 -1.05 14.41
CA CYS A 57 -12.11 0.24 14.13
C CYS A 57 -13.17 0.54 15.18
N SER A 58 -13.18 1.78 15.66
CA SER A 58 -14.14 2.27 16.64
C SER A 58 -15.53 2.53 16.05
N VAL A 59 -15.63 2.65 14.72
CA VAL A 59 -16.90 2.82 14.01
C VAL A 59 -17.17 1.60 13.14
N ASP A 60 -18.32 0.99 13.39
CA ASP A 60 -18.90 -0.10 12.61
C ASP A 60 -19.18 0.38 11.18
N ARG A 61 -18.31 -0.03 10.24
CA ARG A 61 -18.50 0.14 8.79
C ARG A 61 -17.82 -1.00 8.07
N SER A 62 -18.55 -1.63 7.16
CA SER A 62 -18.01 -2.64 6.25
C SER A 62 -16.84 -2.09 5.43
N ARG A 63 -15.68 -2.74 5.55
CA ARG A 63 -14.46 -2.44 4.80
C ARG A 63 -13.76 -3.74 4.41
N TYR A 64 -12.76 -3.64 3.54
CA TYR A 64 -11.87 -4.75 3.21
C TYR A 64 -10.50 -4.49 3.80
N TYR A 65 -10.03 -5.43 4.62
CA TYR A 65 -8.71 -5.40 5.22
C TYR A 65 -7.86 -6.51 4.61
N ARG A 66 -6.74 -6.14 3.99
CA ARG A 66 -5.87 -7.05 3.26
C ARG A 66 -4.60 -7.31 4.03
N GLY A 67 -4.32 -8.58 4.20
CA GLY A 67 -3.09 -9.11 4.76
C GLY A 67 -2.23 -9.72 3.65
N GLU A 68 -0.96 -9.39 3.63
CA GLU A 68 0.03 -9.93 2.69
C GLU A 68 1.21 -10.53 3.44
N ILE A 69 1.76 -11.61 2.92
CA ILE A 69 3.09 -12.11 3.29
C ILE A 69 4.01 -11.84 2.10
N LYS A 70 5.11 -11.17 2.36
CA LYS A 70 6.07 -10.73 1.37
C LYS A 70 7.46 -11.15 1.80
N TRP A 71 8.37 -11.22 0.85
CA TRP A 71 9.79 -11.34 1.16
C TRP A 71 10.55 -10.12 0.67
N ASP A 72 11.44 -9.64 1.53
CA ASP A 72 12.24 -8.46 1.34
C ASP A 72 13.43 -8.80 0.44
N LYS A 73 13.40 -8.23 -0.77
CA LYS A 73 14.48 -8.37 -1.75
C LYS A 73 15.32 -7.08 -1.85
N ASN A 74 15.07 -6.08 -0.99
CA ASN A 74 15.56 -4.71 -1.15
C ASN A 74 15.30 -4.14 -2.56
N PHE A 75 14.23 -4.56 -3.23
CA PHE A 75 13.85 -4.10 -4.57
C PHE A 75 12.35 -3.83 -4.61
N ALA A 76 11.94 -2.68 -5.12
CA ALA A 76 10.53 -2.30 -5.16
C ALA A 76 9.87 -2.71 -6.50
N PRO A 77 8.69 -3.35 -6.49
CA PRO A 77 7.99 -3.86 -5.31
C PRO A 77 8.57 -5.19 -4.80
N ASP A 78 8.57 -5.38 -3.48
CA ASP A 78 8.89 -6.67 -2.88
C ASP A 78 7.91 -7.76 -3.36
N PRO A 79 8.37 -8.98 -3.68
CA PRO A 79 7.48 -10.00 -4.20
C PRO A 79 6.48 -10.50 -3.15
N LEU A 80 5.25 -10.75 -3.62
CA LEU A 80 4.16 -11.32 -2.83
C LEU A 80 4.32 -12.84 -2.74
N THR A 81 4.35 -13.38 -1.52
CA THR A 81 4.32 -14.82 -1.27
C THR A 81 2.88 -15.32 -1.15
N SER A 82 2.04 -14.61 -0.38
CA SER A 82 0.61 -14.89 -0.27
C SER A 82 -0.18 -13.67 0.17
N SER A 83 -1.49 -13.70 -0.03
CA SER A 83 -2.39 -12.68 0.48
C SER A 83 -3.72 -13.28 0.91
N TYR A 84 -4.35 -12.66 1.88
CA TYR A 84 -5.72 -12.93 2.28
C TYR A 84 -6.44 -11.60 2.53
N THR A 85 -7.73 -11.57 2.27
CA THR A 85 -8.55 -10.37 2.48
C THR A 85 -9.70 -10.74 3.36
N ASP A 86 -9.81 -10.04 4.47
CA ASP A 86 -10.91 -10.11 5.38
C ASP A 86 -11.90 -8.98 5.10
N HIS A 87 -13.17 -9.26 5.37
CA HIS A 87 -14.26 -8.32 5.17
C HIS A 87 -15.18 -8.38 6.37
N ASP A 88 -15.03 -7.38 7.23
CA ASP A 88 -15.79 -7.23 8.47
C ASP A 88 -16.14 -5.75 8.69
N TYR A 89 -16.64 -5.42 9.87
CA TYR A 89 -17.19 -4.11 10.21
C TYR A 89 -16.30 -3.32 11.17
N ASP A 90 -15.88 -3.92 12.29
CA ASP A 90 -15.15 -3.26 13.37
C ASP A 90 -13.89 -4.02 13.82
N ALA A 91 -13.85 -5.34 13.69
CA ALA A 91 -12.68 -6.17 13.98
C ALA A 91 -12.28 -6.98 12.74
N TYR A 92 -11.02 -6.87 12.33
CA TYR A 92 -10.53 -7.52 11.12
C TYR A 92 -9.40 -8.49 11.46
N ASP A 93 -9.43 -9.69 10.88
CA ASP A 93 -8.37 -10.69 10.95
C ASP A 93 -8.03 -11.22 9.55
N ALA A 94 -6.99 -10.62 8.96
CA ALA A 94 -6.44 -11.04 7.68
C ALA A 94 -5.26 -12.03 7.83
N GLY A 95 -5.13 -12.65 9.01
CA GLY A 95 -4.12 -13.66 9.29
C GLY A 95 -4.29 -14.90 8.42
N HIS A 96 -3.18 -15.44 7.92
CA HIS A 96 -3.19 -16.62 7.05
C HIS A 96 -1.86 -17.36 7.09
N ARG A 97 -1.88 -18.60 6.54
CA ARG A 97 -0.70 -19.48 6.49
C ARG A 97 -0.39 -19.92 5.06
N THR A 98 0.89 -19.91 4.70
CA THR A 98 1.34 -20.32 3.36
C THR A 98 2.64 -21.11 3.39
N CYS A 99 2.87 -21.83 2.30
CA CYS A 99 4.10 -22.54 1.98
C CYS A 99 4.98 -21.65 1.05
N ASP A 100 6.30 -21.89 0.99
CA ASP A 100 7.22 -21.25 0.03
C ASP A 100 8.40 -22.17 -0.36
N ASN A 101 8.11 -23.39 -0.83
CA ASN A 101 9.01 -24.40 -1.37
C ASN A 101 10.38 -24.53 -0.68
N GLN A 102 10.44 -24.67 0.65
CA GLN A 102 11.72 -24.84 1.38
C GLN A 102 12.68 -23.65 1.29
N ASN A 103 12.19 -22.46 0.93
CA ASN A 103 13.01 -21.28 0.78
C ASN A 103 13.38 -20.65 2.13
N THR A 104 14.65 -20.27 2.29
CA THR A 104 15.11 -19.35 3.33
C THR A 104 15.20 -17.95 2.77
N ARG A 105 14.36 -17.04 3.27
CA ARG A 105 14.33 -15.62 2.86
C ARG A 105 13.98 -14.74 4.05
N LYS A 106 14.17 -13.43 3.88
CA LYS A 106 13.70 -12.42 4.82
C LYS A 106 12.22 -12.13 4.54
N TYR A 107 11.32 -12.59 5.38
CA TYR A 107 9.87 -12.38 5.23
C TYR A 107 9.34 -11.32 6.18
N TYR A 108 8.24 -10.69 5.79
CA TYR A 108 7.41 -9.84 6.64
C TYR A 108 5.94 -10.00 6.25
N SER A 109 5.05 -9.72 7.18
CA SER A 109 3.63 -9.53 6.90
C SER A 109 3.29 -8.05 6.80
N ARG A 110 2.30 -7.73 5.97
CA ARG A 110 1.79 -6.38 5.73
C ARG A 110 0.28 -6.37 5.87
N GLY A 111 -0.27 -5.44 6.65
CA GLY A 111 -1.71 -5.20 6.75
C GLY A 111 -2.09 -3.82 6.23
N PHE A 112 -3.20 -3.70 5.50
CA PHE A 112 -3.74 -2.42 5.04
C PHE A 112 -5.23 -2.50 4.69
N PHE A 113 -5.94 -1.39 4.84
CA PHE A 113 -7.30 -1.25 4.29
C PHE A 113 -7.23 -0.97 2.79
N THR A 114 -8.02 -1.66 1.97
CA THR A 114 -7.96 -1.50 0.51
C THR A 114 -8.49 -0.15 0.02
N SER A 115 -9.18 0.60 0.88
CA SER A 115 -9.65 1.97 0.62
C SER A 115 -8.59 3.03 0.90
N GLY A 116 -7.46 2.66 1.53
CA GLY A 116 -6.36 3.56 1.89
C GLY A 116 -5.06 3.23 1.18
N SER A 117 -4.03 4.04 1.42
CA SER A 117 -2.66 3.83 0.94
C SER A 117 -1.68 3.43 2.03
N ASP A 118 -2.05 3.61 3.29
CA ASP A 118 -1.20 3.27 4.43
C ASP A 118 -1.16 1.77 4.63
N TYR A 119 -0.02 1.30 5.13
CA TYR A 119 0.20 -0.10 5.43
C TYR A 119 1.10 -0.24 6.64
N HIS A 120 0.94 -1.36 7.33
CA HIS A 120 1.70 -1.71 8.52
C HIS A 120 2.47 -2.98 8.27
N ASP A 121 3.79 -2.90 8.38
CA ASP A 121 4.68 -4.05 8.23
C ASP A 121 5.09 -4.61 9.59
N SER A 122 5.16 -5.94 9.68
CA SER A 122 5.82 -6.61 10.80
C SER A 122 7.33 -6.41 10.74
N THR A 123 8.05 -6.70 11.83
CA THR A 123 9.51 -6.85 11.75
C THR A 123 9.90 -7.90 10.70
N HIS A 124 10.84 -7.56 9.83
CA HIS A 124 11.38 -8.45 8.82
C HIS A 124 12.23 -9.53 9.48
N ARG A 125 12.04 -10.80 9.11
CA ARG A 125 12.71 -11.96 9.74
C ARG A 125 13.22 -12.94 8.70
N ASP A 126 14.44 -13.41 8.89
CA ASP A 126 14.95 -14.55 8.14
C ASP A 126 14.27 -15.83 8.64
N LEU A 127 13.44 -16.43 7.78
CA LEU A 127 12.69 -17.65 8.08
C LEU A 127 12.99 -18.70 7.01
N THR A 128 13.15 -19.94 7.44
CA THR A 128 13.20 -21.11 6.56
C THR A 128 11.83 -21.74 6.56
N VAL A 129 11.15 -21.64 5.42
CA VAL A 129 9.74 -22.02 5.28
C VAL A 129 9.66 -23.42 4.74
N GLY A 130 8.91 -24.29 5.41
CA GLY A 130 8.52 -25.62 4.91
C GLY A 130 7.27 -25.55 4.03
N CYS A 131 7.15 -26.58 3.18
CA CYS A 131 6.37 -26.60 1.94
C CYS A 131 6.63 -25.38 1.04
#